data_AF-A0A7Y4SW17-F1
#
_entry.id   AF-A0A7Y4SW17-F1
#
_cell.length_a   1.000
_cell.length_b   1.000
_cell.length_c   1.000
_cell.angle_alpha   90.00
_cell.angle_beta   90.00
_cell.angle_gamma   90.00
#
_symmetry.space_group_name_H-M   'P 1'
#
loop_
_entity.id
_entity.type
_entity.pdbx_description
1 polymer ?
#
loop_
_entity_poly.entity_id
_entity_poly.type
_entity_poly.pdbx_seq_one_letter_code
_entity_poly.pdbx_strand_id
1 'polypeptide(L)'
;VESQKLTPRDALRSANFGEYVAIEGTVIVIGCRFDATLGNKSGAAYVFELVEGQWLETAKLVGSAGKRNDLSADTLAIDGGRILMSSYRSDASGPHSGSAYLFEKVNGVWTEVARLAASDGAGELSRGVAIDGDRVVLGARLESTMGATAGAAYVFERWNGAWIQTAKLLPRSARAYDWVGEAVAVQGERIVVSGHHHDQIGSNSGVAYVFELQGTEWVETKTLVTSAASPNDEFSFALSMSGDDLVATAPFEGGNVGAAYAFTFQEDLCGCGGAGGGTVTPYGENLGGANIGRLTTDSLPNPETIMSLRISEIPKGTTGTLFLSPQRIQRLAFAGSLLVPTSTAPIKLPFRLSLGSATVSWKVPLVLCGTTLYAQAAASDASQPLGRSLTNGLVLAIGR
;
A
#
# COMPACT_ATOMS: atom_id res chain seq x y z
N VAL A 1 -21.63 6.69 -21.54
CA VAL A 1 -22.44 7.84 -22.01
C VAL A 1 -21.97 9.06 -21.23
N GLU A 2 -21.72 10.18 -21.90
CA GLU A 2 -21.38 11.44 -21.24
C GLU A 2 -22.57 11.93 -20.41
N SER A 3 -22.35 12.21 -19.12
CA SER A 3 -23.38 12.74 -18.22
C SER A 3 -23.27 14.25 -18.01
N GLN A 4 -22.05 14.79 -18.01
CA GLN A 4 -21.81 16.22 -17.79
C GLN A 4 -20.44 16.65 -18.33
N LYS A 5 -20.38 17.87 -18.87
CA LYS A 5 -19.13 18.56 -19.20
C LYS A 5 -18.74 19.50 -18.06
N LEU A 6 -17.51 19.38 -17.56
CA LEU A 6 -16.95 20.23 -16.51
C LEU A 6 -16.13 21.36 -17.12
N THR A 7 -16.37 22.59 -16.70
CA THR A 7 -15.64 23.78 -17.16
C THR A 7 -15.34 24.68 -15.97
N PRO A 8 -14.10 25.21 -15.86
CA PRO A 8 -13.76 26.16 -14.82
C PRO A 8 -14.49 27.49 -15.05
N ARG A 9 -14.93 28.16 -13.98
CA ARG A 9 -15.66 29.43 -14.06
C ARG A 9 -14.81 30.59 -14.60
N ASP A 10 -13.52 30.61 -14.28
CA ASP A 10 -12.66 31.79 -14.50
C ASP A 10 -11.32 31.48 -15.19
N ALA A 11 -11.05 30.23 -15.59
CA ALA A 11 -9.78 29.90 -16.22
C ALA A 11 -9.59 30.61 -17.57
N LEU A 12 -8.38 31.09 -17.82
CA LEU A 12 -8.00 31.73 -19.08
C LEU A 12 -7.97 30.72 -20.24
N ARG A 13 -8.11 31.22 -21.47
CA ARG A 13 -7.80 30.43 -22.67
C ARG A 13 -6.35 29.94 -22.59
N SER A 14 -6.14 28.67 -22.95
CA SER A 14 -4.83 28.01 -22.91
C SER A 14 -4.23 27.86 -21.51
N ALA A 15 -5.06 27.90 -20.46
CA ALA A 15 -4.60 27.66 -19.07
C ALA A 15 -4.31 26.17 -18.75
N ASN A 16 -4.46 25.27 -19.74
CA ASN A 16 -4.30 23.81 -19.59
C ASN A 16 -5.19 23.18 -18.51
N PHE A 17 -6.44 23.65 -18.41
CA PHE A 17 -7.45 22.97 -17.60
C PHE A 17 -7.70 21.56 -18.13
N GLY A 18 -7.64 20.56 -17.25
CA GLY A 18 -7.92 19.16 -17.61
C GLY A 18 -6.69 18.33 -17.95
N GLU A 19 -5.48 18.89 -17.86
CA GLU A 19 -4.25 18.13 -18.13
C GLU A 19 -4.01 17.04 -17.07
N TYR A 20 -4.36 17.32 -15.81
CA TYR A 20 -4.27 16.38 -14.71
C TYR A 20 -5.58 16.36 -13.94
N VAL A 21 -6.01 15.17 -13.55
CA VAL A 21 -7.26 14.93 -12.83
C VAL A 21 -7.00 13.92 -11.73
N ALA A 22 -7.57 14.17 -10.56
CA ALA A 22 -7.66 13.21 -9.48
C ALA A 22 -9.12 13.11 -9.02
N ILE A 23 -9.57 11.92 -8.62
CA ILE A 23 -10.95 11.68 -8.19
C ILE A 23 -10.97 10.74 -7.00
N GLU A 24 -11.73 11.10 -5.98
CA GLU A 24 -12.07 10.23 -4.84
C GLU A 24 -13.55 10.39 -4.54
N GLY A 25 -14.30 9.29 -4.66
CA GLY A 25 -15.74 9.27 -4.39
C GLY A 25 -16.50 10.36 -5.17
N THR A 26 -16.98 11.37 -4.45
CA THR A 26 -17.79 12.48 -4.97
C THR A 26 -17.00 13.78 -5.18
N VAL A 27 -15.67 13.72 -5.21
CA VAL A 27 -14.79 14.88 -5.38
C VAL A 27 -13.87 14.65 -6.58
N ILE A 28 -13.89 15.58 -7.53
CA ILE A 28 -12.95 15.64 -8.66
C ILE A 28 -12.09 16.88 -8.48
N VAL A 29 -10.78 16.74 -8.67
CA VAL A 29 -9.84 17.85 -8.70
C VAL A 29 -9.19 17.90 -10.07
N ILE A 30 -9.21 19.08 -10.70
CA ILE A 30 -8.72 19.27 -12.06
C ILE A 30 -7.64 20.35 -12.07
N GLY A 31 -6.46 20.00 -12.58
CA GLY A 31 -5.33 20.89 -12.69
C GLY A 31 -5.50 21.88 -13.84
N CYS A 32 -4.99 23.09 -13.60
CA CYS A 32 -4.96 24.20 -14.55
C CYS A 32 -3.58 24.85 -14.47
N ARG A 33 -2.57 24.15 -15.00
CA ARG A 33 -1.14 24.44 -14.83
C ARG A 33 -0.75 25.88 -15.19
N PHE A 34 -1.40 26.48 -16.18
CA PHE A 34 -1.08 27.83 -16.67
C PHE A 34 -2.07 28.90 -16.18
N ASP A 35 -2.86 28.60 -15.14
CA ASP A 35 -3.66 29.60 -14.45
C ASP A 35 -2.79 30.79 -14.00
N ALA A 36 -3.38 31.99 -14.00
CA ALA A 36 -2.68 33.25 -13.78
C ALA A 36 -3.09 33.98 -12.50
N THR A 37 -3.84 33.34 -11.59
CA THR A 37 -4.41 33.97 -10.38
C THR A 37 -3.35 34.65 -9.51
N LEU A 38 -2.20 34.01 -9.31
CA LEU A 38 -1.08 34.55 -8.52
C LEU A 38 0.08 35.06 -9.40
N GLY A 39 -0.22 35.37 -10.66
CA GLY A 39 0.74 35.74 -11.70
C GLY A 39 0.78 34.72 -12.82
N ASN A 40 1.29 35.13 -13.98
CA ASN A 40 1.31 34.31 -15.20
C ASN A 40 1.93 32.92 -14.95
N LYS A 41 1.21 31.85 -15.27
CA LYS A 41 1.63 30.46 -15.04
C LYS A 41 1.93 30.12 -13.58
N SER A 42 1.17 30.69 -12.64
CA SER A 42 1.25 30.32 -11.23
C SER A 42 0.59 28.98 -10.96
N GLY A 43 -0.43 28.64 -11.75
CA GLY A 43 -1.15 27.38 -11.67
C GLY A 43 -2.21 27.34 -10.57
N ALA A 44 -3.28 26.60 -10.80
CA ALA A 44 -4.38 26.42 -9.86
C ALA A 44 -5.04 25.04 -10.08
N ALA A 45 -5.72 24.54 -9.06
CA ALA A 45 -6.57 23.36 -9.18
C ALA A 45 -8.03 23.72 -8.89
N TYR A 46 -8.97 23.12 -9.62
CA TYR A 46 -10.41 23.36 -9.46
C TYR A 46 -11.05 22.12 -8.86
N VAL A 47 -11.86 22.30 -7.83
CA VAL A 47 -12.56 21.22 -7.13
C VAL A 47 -14.02 21.20 -7.56
N PHE A 48 -14.46 20.04 -8.01
CA PHE A 48 -15.85 19.75 -8.35
C PHE A 48 -16.40 18.72 -7.37
N GLU A 49 -17.54 19.00 -6.75
CA GLU A 49 -18.23 18.08 -5.85
C GLU A 49 -19.56 17.64 -6.45
N LEU A 50 -19.88 16.36 -6.35
CA LEU A 50 -21.15 15.80 -6.82
C LEU A 50 -22.26 16.09 -5.80
N VAL A 51 -23.19 16.96 -6.17
CA VAL A 51 -24.35 17.35 -5.35
C VAL A 51 -25.62 17.03 -6.12
N GLU A 52 -26.48 16.20 -5.54
CA GLU A 52 -27.77 15.81 -6.15
C GLU A 52 -27.64 15.30 -7.60
N GLY A 53 -26.55 14.59 -7.89
CA GLY A 53 -26.27 14.04 -9.23
C GLY A 53 -25.71 15.04 -10.24
N GLN A 54 -25.30 16.24 -9.81
CA GLN A 54 -24.64 17.25 -10.64
C GLN A 54 -23.28 17.62 -10.06
N TRP A 55 -22.25 17.68 -10.90
CA TRP A 55 -20.94 18.15 -10.51
C TRP A 55 -20.92 19.67 -10.47
N LEU A 56 -20.58 20.23 -9.32
CA LEU A 56 -20.50 21.67 -9.11
C LEU A 56 -19.08 22.07 -8.75
N GLU A 57 -18.53 23.09 -9.42
CA GLU A 57 -17.29 23.72 -8.97
C GLU A 57 -17.53 24.37 -7.60
N THR A 58 -16.87 23.85 -6.56
CA THR A 58 -17.02 24.31 -5.17
C THR A 58 -15.81 25.09 -4.67
N ALA A 59 -14.63 24.91 -5.28
CA ALA A 59 -13.43 25.63 -4.89
C ALA A 59 -12.42 25.78 -6.04
N LYS A 60 -11.57 26.80 -5.89
CA LYS A 60 -10.33 26.98 -6.65
C LYS A 60 -9.19 27.04 -5.66
N LEU A 61 -8.25 26.12 -5.78
CA LEU A 61 -7.09 25.96 -4.93
C LEU A 61 -5.90 26.66 -5.58
N VAL A 62 -5.24 27.51 -4.81
CA VAL A 62 -3.97 28.16 -5.16
C VAL A 62 -3.04 28.02 -3.96
N GLY A 63 -1.77 27.77 -4.21
CA GLY A 63 -0.77 27.69 -3.14
C GLY A 63 -0.50 29.07 -2.55
N SER A 64 -0.46 29.17 -1.23
CA SER A 64 -0.27 30.42 -0.48
C SER A 64 1.02 31.16 -0.84
N ALA A 65 2.06 30.41 -1.24
CA ALA A 65 3.34 30.93 -1.69
C ALA A 65 3.53 30.91 -3.22
N GLY A 66 2.45 30.67 -3.98
CA GLY A 66 2.49 30.59 -5.44
C GLY A 66 2.89 31.90 -6.10
N LYS A 67 3.77 31.81 -7.10
CA LYS A 67 4.29 32.93 -7.88
C LYS A 67 4.24 32.65 -9.38
N ARG A 68 4.57 33.68 -10.17
CA ARG A 68 4.71 33.58 -11.62
C ARG A 68 5.68 32.46 -12.01
N ASN A 69 5.23 31.55 -12.88
CA ASN A 69 5.94 30.37 -13.38
C ASN A 69 6.25 29.25 -12.36
N ASP A 70 5.63 29.25 -11.19
CA ASP A 70 5.76 28.11 -10.27
C ASP A 70 5.11 26.84 -10.84
N LEU A 71 4.17 26.99 -11.80
CA LEU A 71 3.49 25.89 -12.49
C LEU A 71 2.82 24.93 -11.51
N SER A 72 2.04 25.49 -10.57
CA SER A 72 1.26 24.70 -9.62
C SER A 72 0.15 23.91 -10.29
N ALA A 73 -0.32 22.85 -9.63
CA ALA A 73 -1.22 21.86 -10.21
C ALA A 73 -0.65 21.19 -11.47
N ASP A 74 0.67 20.93 -11.45
CA ASP A 74 1.36 20.12 -12.45
C ASP A 74 0.90 18.66 -12.38
N THR A 75 0.62 18.18 -11.18
CA THR A 75 0.07 16.86 -10.88
C THR A 75 -0.78 16.96 -9.61
N LEU A 76 -1.71 16.04 -9.46
CA LEU A 76 -2.69 16.03 -8.39
C LEU A 76 -2.83 14.62 -7.81
N ALA A 77 -3.05 14.54 -6.51
CA ALA A 77 -3.51 13.33 -5.85
C ALA A 77 -4.56 13.68 -4.80
N ILE A 78 -5.47 12.75 -4.52
CA ILE A 78 -6.54 12.90 -3.54
C ILE A 78 -6.72 11.60 -2.77
N ASP A 79 -6.76 11.70 -1.45
CA ASP A 79 -7.05 10.58 -0.55
C ASP A 79 -7.57 11.08 0.80
N GLY A 80 -8.58 10.40 1.35
CA GLY A 80 -9.11 10.65 2.67
C GLY A 80 -9.58 12.10 2.86
N GLY A 81 -10.10 12.73 1.80
CA GLY A 81 -10.52 14.13 1.83
C GLY A 81 -9.37 15.16 1.88
N ARG A 82 -8.15 14.76 1.50
CA ARG A 82 -7.01 15.64 1.28
C ARG A 82 -6.67 15.75 -0.19
N ILE A 83 -6.35 16.97 -0.63
CA ILE A 83 -5.88 17.23 -1.99
C ILE A 83 -4.42 17.62 -1.93
N LEU A 84 -3.59 16.90 -2.66
CA LEU A 84 -2.18 17.19 -2.83
C LEU A 84 -1.96 17.77 -4.23
N MET A 85 -1.37 18.97 -4.27
CA MET A 85 -1.15 19.74 -5.50
C MET A 85 0.33 20.09 -5.63
N SER A 86 1.02 19.54 -6.62
CA SER A 86 2.43 19.88 -6.85
C SER A 86 2.61 21.30 -7.38
N SER A 87 3.82 21.82 -7.20
CA SER A 87 4.28 23.12 -7.65
C SER A 87 5.70 22.98 -8.16
N TYR A 88 5.79 22.62 -9.44
CA TYR A 88 7.00 22.10 -10.09
C TYR A 88 8.23 23.01 -9.95
N ARG A 89 8.06 24.32 -10.13
CA ARG A 89 9.17 25.29 -10.15
C ARG A 89 9.19 26.22 -8.97
N SER A 90 8.47 25.89 -7.91
CA SER A 90 8.47 26.73 -6.73
C SER A 90 9.84 26.75 -6.06
N ASP A 91 10.25 27.89 -5.54
CA ASP A 91 11.55 28.07 -4.89
C ASP A 91 11.49 27.76 -3.38
N ALA A 92 10.88 26.65 -2.98
CA ALA A 92 10.60 26.35 -1.57
C ALA A 92 11.87 26.19 -0.71
N SER A 93 12.83 25.42 -1.23
CA SER A 93 14.08 25.05 -0.56
C SER A 93 15.32 25.41 -1.40
N GLY A 94 15.13 26.21 -2.46
CA GLY A 94 16.16 26.55 -3.45
C GLY A 94 15.54 26.80 -4.83
N PRO A 95 16.32 27.38 -5.78
CA PRO A 95 15.82 27.69 -7.12
C PRO A 95 15.21 26.47 -7.81
N HIS A 96 13.93 26.56 -8.21
CA HIS A 96 13.15 25.52 -8.85
C HIS A 96 13.10 24.17 -8.09
N SER A 97 13.39 24.14 -6.79
CA SER A 97 13.37 22.90 -5.98
C SER A 97 12.02 22.17 -5.98
N GLY A 98 10.95 22.88 -6.34
CA GLY A 98 9.61 22.35 -6.33
C GLY A 98 9.05 22.19 -4.91
N SER A 99 7.74 22.08 -4.81
CA SER A 99 7.04 21.72 -3.57
C SER A 99 5.69 21.12 -3.89
N ALA A 100 4.95 20.70 -2.87
CA ALA A 100 3.54 20.39 -2.99
C ALA A 100 2.74 21.08 -1.89
N TYR A 101 1.56 21.56 -2.23
CA TYR A 101 0.59 22.13 -1.30
C TYR A 101 -0.44 21.06 -0.95
N LEU A 102 -0.70 20.89 0.34
CA LEU A 102 -1.70 19.97 0.85
C LEU A 102 -2.91 20.76 1.37
N PHE A 103 -4.09 20.41 0.90
CA PHE A 103 -5.35 21.03 1.29
C PHE A 103 -6.24 20.03 2.04
N GLU A 104 -6.86 20.48 3.12
CA GLU A 104 -7.89 19.76 3.88
C GLU A 104 -9.18 20.58 3.92
N LYS A 105 -10.34 19.92 3.99
CA LYS A 105 -11.63 20.61 4.14
C LYS A 105 -11.88 20.93 5.61
N VAL A 106 -11.63 22.18 6.02
CA VAL A 106 -11.87 22.68 7.38
C VAL A 106 -13.16 23.49 7.39
N ASN A 107 -14.15 23.06 8.19
CA ASN A 107 -15.47 23.70 8.28
C ASN A 107 -16.16 23.90 6.91
N GLY A 108 -16.00 22.92 6.01
CA GLY A 108 -16.58 22.97 4.67
C GLY A 108 -15.75 23.75 3.63
N VAL A 109 -14.61 24.33 4.02
CA VAL A 109 -13.74 25.13 3.13
C VAL A 109 -12.40 24.44 2.96
N TRP A 110 -11.97 24.26 1.70
CA TRP A 110 -10.63 23.78 1.39
C TRP A 110 -9.57 24.77 1.85
N THR A 111 -8.72 24.34 2.78
CA THR A 111 -7.71 25.15 3.44
C THR A 111 -6.35 24.49 3.25
N GLU A 112 -5.34 25.27 2.83
CA GLU A 112 -3.96 24.78 2.80
C GLU A 112 -3.49 24.52 4.23
N VAL A 113 -3.12 23.27 4.52
CA VAL A 113 -2.64 22.84 5.85
C VAL A 113 -1.14 22.62 5.88
N ALA A 114 -0.50 22.41 4.73
CA ALA A 114 0.93 22.23 4.64
C ALA A 114 1.48 22.61 3.25
N ARG A 115 2.74 23.01 3.25
CA ARG A 115 3.60 23.05 2.06
C ARG A 115 4.76 22.09 2.28
N LEU A 116 4.85 21.06 1.46
CA LEU A 116 5.82 19.99 1.54
C LEU A 116 6.97 20.28 0.56
N ALA A 117 8.19 20.32 1.08
CA ALA A 117 9.38 20.57 0.29
C ALA A 117 10.53 19.68 0.78
N ALA A 118 11.42 19.29 -0.12
CA ALA A 118 12.60 18.50 0.21
C ALA A 118 13.51 19.32 1.14
N SER A 119 13.93 18.71 2.25
CA SER A 119 14.74 19.37 3.29
C SER A 119 16.13 19.79 2.79
N ASP A 120 16.66 19.07 1.80
CA ASP A 120 17.95 19.34 1.17
C ASP A 120 17.83 20.24 -0.09
N GLY A 121 16.60 20.59 -0.48
CA GLY A 121 16.32 21.37 -1.69
C GLY A 121 16.81 20.72 -2.99
N ALA A 122 17.08 19.41 -2.97
CA ALA A 122 17.63 18.70 -4.10
C ALA A 122 16.54 18.20 -5.05
N GLY A 123 16.74 18.43 -6.34
CA GLY A 123 15.81 18.04 -7.40
C GLY A 123 14.57 18.94 -7.51
N GLU A 124 13.74 18.68 -8.52
CA GLU A 124 12.48 19.41 -8.76
C GLU A 124 11.28 18.52 -8.35
N LEU A 125 10.69 18.75 -7.18
CA LEU A 125 9.50 18.02 -6.75
C LEU A 125 8.31 18.37 -7.66
N SER A 126 7.81 17.39 -8.42
CA SER A 126 6.74 17.64 -9.40
C SER A 126 5.89 16.45 -9.76
N ARG A 127 6.36 15.61 -10.67
CA ARG A 127 5.50 14.67 -11.41
C ARG A 127 5.10 13.45 -10.59
N GLY A 128 6.02 12.92 -9.79
CA GLY A 128 5.71 11.85 -8.84
C GLY A 128 4.97 12.43 -7.64
N VAL A 129 3.66 12.27 -7.58
CA VAL A 129 2.85 12.68 -6.42
C VAL A 129 1.91 11.54 -6.07
N ALA A 130 2.00 11.07 -4.83
CA ALA A 130 1.03 10.11 -4.30
C ALA A 130 0.75 10.40 -2.82
N ILE A 131 -0.46 10.08 -2.38
CA ILE A 131 -0.94 10.22 -1.01
C ILE A 131 -1.75 8.98 -0.65
N ASP A 132 -1.52 8.45 0.55
CA ASP A 132 -2.29 7.36 1.16
C ASP A 132 -2.32 7.60 2.67
N GLY A 133 -3.50 7.89 3.20
CA GLY A 133 -3.66 8.30 4.58
C GLY A 133 -2.69 9.43 4.96
N ASP A 134 -2.01 9.25 6.09
CA ASP A 134 -1.06 10.21 6.64
C ASP A 134 0.34 10.17 6.00
N ARG A 135 0.44 9.63 4.77
CA ARG A 135 1.70 9.52 4.03
C ARG A 135 1.60 10.18 2.66
N VAL A 136 2.60 10.98 2.34
CA VAL A 136 2.78 11.62 1.04
C VAL A 136 4.14 11.24 0.47
N VAL A 137 4.18 10.90 -0.81
CA VAL A 137 5.42 10.64 -1.54
C VAL A 137 5.54 11.65 -2.68
N LEU A 138 6.65 12.36 -2.71
CA LEU A 138 6.99 13.32 -3.76
C LEU A 138 8.26 12.89 -4.48
N GLY A 139 8.19 12.77 -5.79
CA GLY A 139 9.30 12.40 -6.64
C GLY A 139 10.09 13.60 -7.14
N ALA A 140 11.41 13.42 -7.24
CA ALA A 140 12.39 14.46 -7.53
C ALA A 140 13.34 14.02 -8.66
N ARG A 141 12.85 13.96 -9.91
CA ARG A 141 13.62 13.41 -11.05
C ARG A 141 14.98 14.08 -11.33
N LEU A 142 15.17 15.34 -10.91
CA LEU A 142 16.44 16.06 -11.09
C LEU A 142 17.41 15.94 -9.90
N GLU A 143 17.04 15.18 -8.87
CA GLU A 143 17.94 14.87 -7.76
C GLU A 143 19.20 14.15 -8.30
N SER A 144 20.38 14.46 -7.75
CA SER A 144 21.66 14.04 -8.33
C SER A 144 22.60 13.29 -7.38
N THR A 145 22.10 12.83 -6.23
CA THR A 145 22.90 12.07 -5.25
C THR A 145 23.47 10.78 -5.86
N MET A 146 22.73 10.11 -6.75
CA MET A 146 23.14 8.84 -7.39
C MET A 146 23.76 9.03 -8.79
N GLY A 147 24.02 10.28 -9.20
CA GLY A 147 24.48 10.62 -10.55
C GLY A 147 23.64 11.75 -11.14
N ALA A 148 24.12 12.36 -12.22
CA ALA A 148 23.45 13.52 -12.84
C ALA A 148 21.99 13.21 -13.15
N THR A 149 21.06 13.94 -12.51
CA THR A 149 19.60 13.75 -12.69
C THR A 149 19.17 12.28 -12.58
N ALA A 150 19.79 11.53 -11.67
CA ALA A 150 19.40 10.15 -11.39
C ALA A 150 17.98 10.08 -10.80
N GLY A 151 17.59 11.10 -10.03
CA GLY A 151 16.30 11.22 -9.40
C GLY A 151 16.23 10.60 -8.00
N ALA A 152 15.13 10.87 -7.28
CA ALA A 152 14.85 10.32 -5.96
C ALA A 152 13.35 10.42 -5.66
N ALA A 153 12.91 9.87 -4.52
CA ALA A 153 11.61 10.17 -3.94
C ALA A 153 11.74 10.54 -2.46
N TYR A 154 10.85 11.41 -1.97
CA TYR A 154 10.84 11.90 -0.61
C TYR A 154 9.52 11.50 0.05
N VAL A 155 9.61 10.94 1.25
CA VAL A 155 8.45 10.51 2.03
C VAL A 155 8.18 11.52 3.13
N PHE A 156 6.95 11.97 3.21
CA PHE A 156 6.43 12.85 4.24
C PHE A 156 5.35 12.11 5.02
N GLU A 157 5.42 12.18 6.35
CA GLU A 157 4.41 11.60 7.23
C GLU A 157 3.82 12.66 8.16
N ARG A 158 2.55 12.47 8.51
CA ARG A 158 1.87 13.32 9.48
C ARG A 158 2.12 12.82 10.89
N TRP A 159 2.74 13.66 11.72
CA TRP A 159 2.97 13.41 13.14
C TRP A 159 2.41 14.56 13.98
N ASN A 160 1.49 14.25 14.90
CA ASN A 160 0.84 15.24 15.77
C ASN A 160 0.26 16.45 15.01
N GLY A 161 -0.32 16.20 13.83
CA GLY A 161 -0.92 17.24 12.98
C GLY A 161 0.06 18.00 12.09
N ALA A 162 1.37 17.81 12.26
CA ALA A 162 2.41 18.39 11.40
C ALA A 162 2.91 17.39 10.37
N TRP A 163 3.25 17.85 9.17
CA TRP A 163 3.88 17.02 8.15
C TRP A 163 5.40 17.14 8.24
N ILE A 164 6.08 16.01 8.29
CA ILE A 164 7.53 15.91 8.42
C ILE A 164 8.09 15.01 7.33
N GLN A 165 9.23 15.36 6.74
CA GLN A 165 9.96 14.46 5.86
C GLN A 165 10.62 13.36 6.70
N THR A 166 10.28 12.10 6.46
CA THR A 166 10.80 10.94 7.22
C THR A 166 11.83 10.14 6.44
N ALA A 167 11.82 10.19 5.11
CA ALA A 167 12.79 9.46 4.29
C ALA A 167 13.10 10.14 2.95
N LYS A 168 14.28 9.82 2.41
CA LYS A 168 14.70 10.04 1.02
C LYS A 168 15.03 8.66 0.43
N LEU A 169 14.25 8.24 -0.55
CA LEU A 169 14.37 6.95 -1.22
C LEU A 169 15.35 7.07 -2.40
N LEU A 170 16.44 6.31 -2.30
CA LEU A 170 17.54 6.28 -3.25
C LEU A 170 17.76 4.82 -3.68
N PRO A 171 17.21 4.38 -4.83
CA PRO A 171 17.35 3.01 -5.27
C PRO A 171 18.82 2.61 -5.51
N ARG A 172 19.21 1.41 -5.10
CA ARG A 172 20.63 0.98 -5.08
C ARG A 172 21.26 0.93 -6.48
N SER A 173 20.49 0.52 -7.47
CA SER A 173 20.96 0.39 -8.86
C SER A 173 20.81 1.66 -9.68
N ALA A 174 20.12 2.69 -9.18
CA ALA A 174 19.89 3.91 -9.95
C ALA A 174 21.20 4.62 -10.30
N ARG A 175 21.25 5.16 -11.52
CA ARG A 175 22.38 5.85 -12.14
C ARG A 175 21.92 7.17 -12.74
N ALA A 176 22.90 7.92 -13.25
CA ALA A 176 22.64 9.18 -13.94
C ALA A 176 21.62 9.00 -15.06
N TYR A 177 20.65 9.92 -15.14
CA TYR A 177 19.60 9.99 -16.15
C TYR A 177 18.49 8.93 -16.07
N ASP A 178 18.42 8.13 -15.01
CA ASP A 178 17.34 7.14 -14.82
C ASP A 178 15.97 7.76 -14.48
N TRP A 179 15.95 9.06 -14.14
CA TRP A 179 14.77 9.85 -13.81
C TRP A 179 13.88 9.20 -12.74
N VAL A 180 14.53 8.76 -11.66
CA VAL A 180 13.85 8.14 -10.53
C VAL A 180 12.85 9.10 -9.90
N GLY A 181 11.66 8.59 -9.61
CA GLY A 181 10.58 9.35 -8.99
C GLY A 181 9.81 10.26 -9.96
N GLU A 182 9.95 10.12 -11.27
CA GLU A 182 9.03 10.80 -12.18
C GLU A 182 7.57 10.31 -12.01
N ALA A 183 7.37 9.04 -11.68
CA ALA A 183 6.12 8.49 -11.18
C ALA A 183 6.35 7.78 -9.84
N VAL A 184 5.37 7.88 -8.95
CA VAL A 184 5.36 7.20 -7.65
C VAL A 184 3.95 6.70 -7.35
N ALA A 185 3.85 5.60 -6.62
CA ALA A 185 2.61 5.09 -6.06
C ALA A 185 2.84 4.70 -4.60
N VAL A 186 1.84 4.89 -3.74
CA VAL A 186 1.89 4.53 -2.32
C VAL A 186 0.56 3.94 -1.89
N GLN A 187 0.61 2.89 -1.06
CA GLN A 187 -0.54 2.24 -0.46
C GLN A 187 -0.05 1.47 0.77
N GLY A 188 -0.61 1.79 1.93
CA GLY A 188 -0.16 1.24 3.20
C GLY A 188 1.35 1.37 3.32
N GLU A 189 2.01 0.28 3.73
CA GLU A 189 3.45 0.19 3.97
C GLU A 189 4.31 -0.01 2.72
N ARG A 190 3.76 0.21 1.52
CA ARG A 190 4.44 0.02 0.24
C ARG A 190 4.53 1.30 -0.56
N ILE A 191 5.72 1.56 -1.11
CA ILE A 191 5.97 2.63 -2.08
C ILE A 191 6.60 2.02 -3.33
N VAL A 192 6.10 2.39 -4.50
CA VAL A 192 6.71 2.06 -5.78
C VAL A 192 7.20 3.34 -6.45
N VAL A 193 8.45 3.36 -6.89
CA VAL A 193 9.11 4.51 -7.50
C VAL A 193 9.58 4.12 -8.89
N SER A 194 9.22 4.90 -9.92
CA SER A 194 9.67 4.65 -11.29
C SER A 194 11.17 4.88 -11.44
N GLY A 195 11.79 4.18 -12.37
CA GLY A 195 13.10 4.46 -12.97
C GLY A 195 13.03 4.16 -14.46
N HIS A 196 12.14 4.85 -15.17
CA HIS A 196 11.71 4.49 -16.52
C HIS A 196 12.79 4.67 -17.59
N HIS A 197 13.87 5.39 -17.30
CA HIS A 197 15.05 5.49 -18.17
C HIS A 197 16.19 4.53 -17.79
N HIS A 198 15.99 3.65 -16.80
CA HIS A 198 17.04 2.76 -16.36
C HIS A 198 17.42 1.71 -17.42
N ASP A 199 18.72 1.47 -17.56
CA ASP A 199 19.33 0.67 -18.64
C ASP A 199 19.56 -0.81 -18.25
N GLN A 200 18.68 -1.42 -17.45
CA GLN A 200 18.98 -2.76 -16.88
C GLN A 200 19.04 -3.84 -17.95
N ILE A 201 18.08 -3.81 -18.88
CA ILE A 201 17.95 -4.79 -19.95
C ILE A 201 18.43 -4.21 -21.28
N GLY A 202 18.12 -2.94 -21.53
CA GLY A 202 18.58 -2.15 -22.68
C GLY A 202 18.39 -0.67 -22.42
N SER A 203 18.91 0.18 -23.32
CA SER A 203 18.81 1.64 -23.17
C SER A 203 17.36 2.09 -22.94
N ASN A 204 17.09 2.82 -21.87
CA ASN A 204 15.75 3.28 -21.46
C ASN A 204 14.69 2.16 -21.40
N SER A 205 15.10 0.95 -21.03
CA SER A 205 14.16 -0.18 -20.87
C SER A 205 13.21 0.02 -19.68
N GLY A 206 13.68 0.72 -18.65
CA GLY A 206 12.91 1.10 -17.48
C GLY A 206 12.81 0.00 -16.41
N VAL A 207 12.70 0.43 -15.15
CA VAL A 207 12.51 -0.44 -13.98
C VAL A 207 11.57 0.24 -12.98
N ALA A 208 10.88 -0.52 -12.13
CA ALA A 208 10.15 0.04 -10.98
C ALA A 208 10.74 -0.48 -9.66
N TYR A 209 11.05 0.41 -8.73
CA TYR A 209 11.64 0.07 -7.43
C TYR A 209 10.54 -0.03 -6.38
N VAL A 210 10.52 -1.12 -5.62
CA VAL A 210 9.55 -1.36 -4.54
C VAL A 210 10.25 -1.19 -3.21
N PHE A 211 9.74 -0.27 -2.40
CA PHE A 211 10.14 -0.02 -1.02
C PHE A 211 9.04 -0.48 -0.09
N GLU A 212 9.40 -1.23 0.95
CA GLU A 212 8.50 -1.66 2.02
C GLU A 212 8.97 -1.06 3.34
N LEU A 213 8.03 -0.62 4.16
CA LEU A 213 8.33 -0.14 5.51
C LEU A 213 8.66 -1.34 6.41
N GLN A 214 9.85 -1.35 7.00
CA GLN A 214 10.29 -2.37 7.95
C GLN A 214 10.64 -1.68 9.27
N GLY A 215 9.73 -1.76 10.24
CA GLY A 215 9.83 -0.99 11.47
C GLY A 215 9.62 0.51 11.18
N THR A 216 10.71 1.28 11.20
CA THR A 216 10.68 2.72 10.90
C THR A 216 11.47 3.09 9.65
N GLU A 217 11.99 2.11 8.91
CA GLU A 217 12.87 2.34 7.75
C GLU A 217 12.22 1.82 6.46
N TRP A 218 12.38 2.58 5.38
CA TRP A 218 11.99 2.15 4.04
C TRP A 218 13.10 1.32 3.41
N VAL A 219 12.81 0.06 3.13
CA VAL A 219 13.77 -0.87 2.56
C VAL A 219 13.36 -1.20 1.13
N GLU A 220 14.25 -0.98 0.16
CA GLU A 220 14.07 -1.47 -1.20
C GLU A 220 14.10 -3.02 -1.19
N THR A 221 12.96 -3.65 -1.45
CA THR A 221 12.76 -5.11 -1.41
C THR A 221 12.78 -5.75 -2.78
N LYS A 222 12.36 -5.04 -3.83
CA LYS A 222 12.30 -5.56 -5.20
C LYS A 222 12.62 -4.47 -6.22
N THR A 223 13.19 -4.90 -7.34
CA THR A 223 13.23 -4.14 -8.59
C THR A 223 12.43 -4.91 -9.63
N LEU A 224 11.34 -4.33 -10.09
CA LEU A 224 10.48 -4.91 -11.10
C LEU A 224 11.03 -4.54 -12.48
N VAL A 225 11.17 -5.57 -13.30
CA VAL A 225 11.48 -5.50 -14.74
C VAL A 225 10.46 -6.36 -15.47
N THR A 226 10.18 -6.05 -16.74
CA THR A 226 9.28 -6.87 -17.55
C THR A 226 10.10 -7.89 -18.35
N SER A 227 9.58 -9.10 -18.53
CA SER A 227 10.24 -10.13 -19.34
C SER A 227 10.25 -9.80 -20.84
N ALA A 228 9.46 -8.81 -21.26
CA ALA A 228 9.39 -8.30 -22.62
C ALA A 228 10.19 -7.00 -22.82
N ALA A 229 10.89 -6.52 -21.77
CA ALA A 229 11.61 -5.25 -21.80
C ALA A 229 12.60 -5.20 -22.98
N SER A 230 12.40 -4.20 -23.82
CA SER A 230 13.24 -3.83 -24.95
C SER A 230 13.77 -2.41 -24.77
N PRO A 231 14.82 -2.01 -25.52
CA PRO A 231 15.31 -0.65 -25.49
C PRO A 231 14.22 0.38 -25.85
N ASN A 232 14.12 1.43 -25.04
CA ASN A 232 13.17 2.54 -25.13
C ASN A 232 11.70 2.18 -24.89
N ASP A 233 11.39 1.06 -24.24
CA ASP A 233 10.01 0.77 -23.83
C ASP A 233 9.54 1.69 -22.68
N GLU A 234 10.49 2.23 -21.91
CA GLU A 234 10.28 3.08 -20.74
C GLU A 234 9.30 2.49 -19.72
N PHE A 235 9.51 1.22 -19.35
CA PHE A 235 8.70 0.58 -18.33
C PHE A 235 8.70 1.38 -17.02
N SER A 236 7.54 1.46 -16.36
CA SER A 236 7.23 2.28 -15.18
C SER A 236 6.99 3.76 -15.43
N PHE A 237 6.76 4.17 -16.68
CA PHE A 237 6.49 5.57 -17.05
C PHE A 237 5.35 6.19 -16.23
N ALA A 238 4.25 5.44 -16.02
CA ALA A 238 3.19 5.78 -15.08
C ALA A 238 2.93 4.60 -14.14
N LEU A 239 2.57 4.91 -12.90
CA LEU A 239 2.27 3.95 -11.84
C LEU A 239 0.92 4.28 -11.21
N SER A 240 0.14 3.24 -10.90
CA SER A 240 -1.07 3.35 -10.08
C SER A 240 -1.19 2.11 -9.22
N MET A 241 -1.60 2.27 -7.96
CA MET A 241 -1.72 1.17 -7.01
C MET A 241 -3.09 1.23 -6.33
N SER A 242 -3.68 0.05 -6.12
CA SER A 242 -4.92 -0.10 -5.35
C SER A 242 -4.88 -1.44 -4.61
N GLY A 243 -4.91 -1.38 -3.29
CA GLY A 243 -4.67 -2.56 -2.44
C GLY A 243 -3.31 -3.19 -2.77
N ASP A 244 -3.34 -4.48 -3.10
CA ASP A 244 -2.13 -5.24 -3.46
C ASP A 244 -1.80 -5.19 -4.96
N ASP A 245 -2.62 -4.53 -5.77
CA ASP A 245 -2.43 -4.48 -7.21
C ASP A 245 -1.72 -3.18 -7.61
N LEU A 246 -0.66 -3.33 -8.42
CA LEU A 246 0.07 -2.26 -9.08
C LEU A 246 -0.13 -2.38 -10.59
N VAL A 247 -0.45 -1.27 -11.25
CA VAL A 247 -0.35 -1.14 -12.70
C VAL A 247 0.83 -0.23 -13.03
N ALA A 248 1.70 -0.71 -13.92
CA ALA A 248 2.84 0.04 -14.46
C ALA A 248 2.80 0.05 -15.99
N THR A 249 3.08 1.18 -16.62
CA THR A 249 3.01 1.33 -18.08
C THR A 249 4.38 1.34 -18.75
N ALA A 250 4.41 0.93 -20.02
CA ALA A 250 5.55 1.02 -20.94
C ALA A 250 5.03 1.61 -22.26
N PRO A 251 4.90 2.94 -22.39
CA PRO A 251 4.12 3.58 -23.45
C PRO A 251 4.73 3.40 -24.85
N PHE A 252 6.01 3.07 -24.92
CA PHE A 252 6.75 2.98 -26.18
C PHE A 252 6.97 1.55 -26.66
N GLU A 253 6.53 0.56 -25.88
CA GLU A 253 6.59 -0.86 -26.24
C GLU A 253 5.84 -1.15 -27.55
N GLY A 254 6.37 -2.10 -28.34
CA GLY A 254 5.74 -2.57 -29.56
C GLY A 254 5.70 -1.52 -30.68
N GLY A 255 6.63 -0.55 -30.67
CA GLY A 255 6.67 0.54 -31.64
C GLY A 255 5.66 1.65 -31.34
N ASN A 256 5.59 2.08 -30.08
CA ASN A 256 4.66 3.10 -29.57
C ASN A 256 3.18 2.70 -29.58
N VAL A 257 2.89 1.40 -29.56
CA VAL A 257 1.54 0.90 -29.25
C VAL A 257 1.29 1.02 -27.75
N GLY A 258 2.33 0.77 -26.96
CA GLY A 258 2.33 0.83 -25.51
C GLY A 258 1.78 -0.44 -24.86
N ALA A 259 2.22 -0.67 -23.63
CA ALA A 259 1.75 -1.77 -22.79
C ALA A 259 1.46 -1.29 -21.37
N ALA A 260 0.61 -2.04 -20.66
CA ALA A 260 0.38 -1.90 -19.24
C ALA A 260 0.51 -3.28 -18.58
N TYR A 261 1.23 -3.31 -17.48
CA TYR A 261 1.55 -4.51 -16.72
C TYR A 261 0.88 -4.42 -15.36
N ALA A 262 0.12 -5.46 -15.02
CA ALA A 262 -0.47 -5.62 -13.70
C ALA A 262 0.42 -6.55 -12.86
N PHE A 263 0.76 -6.11 -11.65
CA PHE A 263 1.47 -6.88 -10.64
C PHE A 263 0.57 -7.00 -9.43
N THR A 264 0.50 -8.18 -8.83
CA THR A 264 -0.18 -8.38 -7.54
C THR A 264 0.87 -8.76 -6.51
N PHE A 265 1.00 -7.96 -5.47
CA PHE A 265 1.84 -8.27 -4.32
C PHE A 265 1.12 -9.29 -3.44
N GLN A 266 1.50 -10.56 -3.56
CA GLN A 266 1.04 -11.56 -2.60
C GLN A 266 1.83 -11.38 -1.31
N GLU A 267 1.13 -11.20 -0.19
CA GLU A 267 1.74 -11.47 1.10
C GLU A 267 2.19 -12.92 1.09
N ASP A 268 3.50 -13.13 1.12
CA ASP A 268 4.04 -14.43 1.49
C ASP A 268 3.60 -14.68 2.94
N LEU A 269 2.46 -15.36 3.12
CA LEU A 269 2.10 -16.03 4.38
C LEU A 269 3.15 -17.08 4.79
N CYS A 270 4.22 -17.22 4.00
CA CYS A 270 5.45 -17.92 4.24
C CYS A 270 6.60 -16.91 4.35
N GLY A 271 6.72 -16.26 5.51
CA GLY A 271 7.90 -15.48 5.87
C GLY A 271 9.15 -16.36 5.93
N CYS A 272 9.90 -16.43 4.84
CA CYS A 272 11.29 -16.87 4.82
C CYS A 272 12.12 -15.86 4.02
N GLY A 273 12.40 -14.72 4.65
CA GLY A 273 13.47 -13.81 4.23
C GLY A 273 14.76 -14.13 4.99
N GLY A 274 15.74 -14.70 4.29
CA GLY A 274 17.16 -14.54 4.63
C GLY A 274 17.87 -15.64 5.44
N ALA A 275 17.95 -16.87 4.91
CA ALA A 275 19.18 -17.70 4.91
C ALA A 275 18.89 -19.09 4.28
N GLY A 276 19.48 -19.36 3.12
CA GLY A 276 19.61 -20.71 2.54
C GLY A 276 18.31 -21.35 2.04
N GLY A 277 18.13 -21.40 0.73
CA GLY A 277 17.17 -22.35 0.13
C GLY A 277 17.55 -23.77 0.54
N GLY A 278 16.69 -24.42 1.32
CA GLY A 278 16.79 -25.83 1.68
C GLY A 278 15.53 -26.56 1.26
N THR A 279 15.62 -27.37 0.21
CA THR A 279 14.59 -28.35 -0.14
C THR A 279 14.63 -29.46 0.92
N VAL A 280 13.52 -29.71 1.62
CA VAL A 280 13.40 -30.90 2.48
C VAL A 280 13.05 -32.09 1.60
N THR A 281 14.05 -32.88 1.24
CA THR A 281 13.85 -34.22 0.68
C THR A 281 13.67 -35.22 1.83
N PRO A 282 12.54 -35.95 1.91
CA PRO A 282 12.36 -36.96 2.94
C PRO A 282 13.31 -38.14 2.71
N TYR A 283 14.29 -38.31 3.59
CA TYR A 283 15.06 -39.55 3.73
C TYR A 283 14.33 -40.45 4.72
N GLY A 284 13.71 -41.51 4.21
CA GLY A 284 13.05 -42.53 5.01
C GLY A 284 14.00 -43.69 5.28
N GLU A 285 14.41 -43.88 6.52
CA GLU A 285 14.77 -45.22 6.99
C GLU A 285 13.60 -45.83 7.74
N ASN A 286 13.22 -47.00 7.25
CA ASN A 286 11.98 -47.71 7.53
C ASN A 286 12.07 -48.35 8.92
N LEU A 287 11.37 -47.81 9.91
CA LEU A 287 11.02 -48.51 11.15
C LEU A 287 9.51 -48.43 11.31
N GLY A 288 8.85 -49.57 11.06
CA GLY A 288 7.40 -49.71 10.97
C GLY A 288 6.62 -48.98 12.07
N GLY A 289 5.77 -48.05 11.63
CA GLY A 289 4.96 -47.17 12.47
C GLY A 289 5.17 -45.71 12.06
N ALA A 290 4.20 -45.14 11.36
CA ALA A 290 4.28 -43.80 10.77
C ALA A 290 4.56 -42.71 11.83
N ASN A 291 5.82 -42.30 11.94
CA ASN A 291 6.24 -41.11 12.66
C ASN A 291 6.63 -40.04 11.65
N ILE A 292 5.86 -38.95 11.58
CA ILE A 292 6.20 -37.79 10.75
C ILE A 292 6.98 -36.82 11.65
N GLY A 293 8.30 -37.04 11.77
CA GLY A 293 9.26 -36.10 12.33
C GLY A 293 9.12 -35.77 13.84
N ARG A 294 10.22 -35.28 14.43
CA ARG A 294 10.25 -34.70 15.78
C ARG A 294 10.79 -33.28 15.65
N LEU A 295 9.97 -32.28 15.99
CA LEU A 295 10.42 -30.89 16.10
C LEU A 295 10.98 -30.68 17.53
N THR A 296 12.29 -30.56 17.67
CA THR A 296 12.93 -30.16 18.94
C THR A 296 13.21 -28.66 18.91
N THR A 297 12.72 -27.93 19.91
CA THR A 297 12.82 -26.47 20.04
C THR A 297 14.20 -25.96 20.48
N ASP A 298 15.17 -26.87 20.67
CA ASP A 298 16.43 -26.57 21.35
C ASP A 298 17.48 -25.91 20.44
N SER A 299 17.19 -25.72 19.14
CA SER A 299 18.09 -25.08 18.17
C SER A 299 17.58 -23.75 17.60
N LEU A 300 16.56 -23.14 18.21
CA LEU A 300 16.02 -21.84 17.79
C LEU A 300 16.55 -20.73 18.72
N PRO A 301 17.12 -19.63 18.20
CA PRO A 301 17.67 -18.55 19.03
C PRO A 301 16.63 -17.82 19.88
N ASN A 302 15.34 -17.96 19.57
CA ASN A 302 14.26 -17.29 20.29
C ASN A 302 12.96 -18.14 20.29
N PRO A 303 12.49 -18.65 21.45
CA PRO A 303 11.36 -19.57 21.52
C PRO A 303 9.96 -18.90 21.53
N GLU A 304 9.87 -17.57 21.39
CA GLU A 304 8.58 -16.85 21.37
C GLU A 304 7.91 -16.75 19.99
N THR A 305 8.57 -17.19 18.92
CA THR A 305 8.05 -17.05 17.56
C THR A 305 7.74 -18.42 16.96
N ILE A 306 6.64 -19.04 17.38
CA ILE A 306 5.96 -20.06 16.55
C ILE A 306 4.74 -19.40 15.94
N MET A 307 4.91 -18.81 14.75
CA MET A 307 3.79 -18.32 13.95
C MET A 307 3.45 -19.36 12.89
N SER A 308 2.48 -20.21 13.24
CA SER A 308 1.85 -21.25 12.41
C SER A 308 2.69 -22.50 12.08
N LEU A 309 2.07 -23.67 12.23
CA LEU A 309 2.54 -24.95 11.69
C LEU A 309 1.61 -25.31 10.53
N ARG A 310 2.12 -25.29 9.30
CA ARG A 310 1.37 -25.73 8.12
C ARG A 310 1.84 -27.13 7.73
N ILE A 311 0.92 -28.11 7.77
CA ILE A 311 1.19 -29.45 7.25
C ILE A 311 0.62 -29.48 5.84
N SER A 312 1.46 -29.26 4.84
CA SER A 312 1.10 -29.46 3.43
C SER A 312 1.42 -30.89 3.00
N GLU A 313 0.53 -31.46 2.20
CA GLU A 313 0.64 -32.82 1.61
C GLU A 313 0.58 -33.98 2.60
N ILE A 314 -0.57 -34.17 3.24
CA ILE A 314 -0.89 -35.45 3.90
C ILE A 314 -1.48 -36.39 2.84
N PRO A 315 -0.83 -37.53 2.52
CA PRO A 315 -1.39 -38.51 1.58
C PRO A 315 -2.76 -39.02 2.04
N LYS A 316 -3.61 -39.35 1.06
CA LYS A 316 -4.94 -39.90 1.31
C LYS A 316 -4.81 -41.24 2.05
N GLY A 317 -5.33 -41.32 3.27
CA GLY A 317 -5.27 -42.52 4.13
C GLY A 317 -4.29 -42.45 5.31
N THR A 318 -3.61 -41.32 5.52
CA THR A 318 -2.67 -41.15 6.64
C THR A 318 -3.40 -41.03 7.99
N THR A 319 -3.06 -41.90 8.94
CA THR A 319 -3.40 -41.75 10.37
C THR A 319 -2.16 -41.38 11.16
N GLY A 320 -2.24 -40.35 12.00
CA GLY A 320 -1.13 -39.91 12.85
C GLY A 320 -1.62 -39.16 14.09
N THR A 321 -0.71 -38.92 15.04
CA THR A 321 -0.97 -38.14 16.26
C THR A 321 0.03 -36.99 16.33
N LEU A 322 -0.45 -35.75 16.43
CA LEU A 322 0.40 -34.58 16.64
C LEU A 322 0.71 -34.44 18.14
N PHE A 323 2.00 -34.50 18.50
CA PHE A 323 2.45 -34.26 19.87
C PHE A 323 2.97 -32.82 20.00
N LEU A 324 2.33 -32.03 20.86
CA LEU A 324 2.81 -30.70 21.23
C LEU A 324 3.29 -30.75 22.69
N SER A 325 4.54 -30.36 22.92
CA SER A 325 5.13 -30.33 24.27
C SER A 325 4.61 -29.12 25.07
N PRO A 326 4.29 -29.25 26.37
CA PRO A 326 3.53 -28.21 27.09
C PRO A 326 4.35 -27.01 27.54
N GLN A 327 5.68 -27.02 27.40
CA GLN A 327 6.50 -26.15 28.25
C GLN A 327 6.61 -24.68 27.80
N ARG A 328 6.02 -24.24 26.66
CA ARG A 328 6.10 -22.81 26.23
C ARG A 328 5.20 -22.40 25.05
N ILE A 329 3.98 -22.93 24.93
CA ILE A 329 3.02 -22.46 23.91
C ILE A 329 2.10 -21.40 24.52
N GLN A 330 2.18 -20.14 24.07
CA GLN A 330 1.30 -19.07 24.56
C GLN A 330 0.09 -18.77 23.66
N ARG A 331 0.09 -19.18 22.39
CA ARG A 331 -1.08 -19.07 21.48
C ARG A 331 -1.09 -20.17 20.42
N LEU A 332 -2.27 -20.71 20.14
CA LEU A 332 -2.56 -21.56 18.98
C LEU A 332 -3.73 -20.91 18.24
N ALA A 333 -3.54 -20.46 17.00
CA ALA A 333 -4.58 -19.79 16.22
C ALA A 333 -5.23 -20.76 15.23
N PHE A 334 -6.55 -20.82 15.24
CA PHE A 334 -7.38 -21.24 14.10
C PHE A 334 -8.27 -20.05 13.71
N ALA A 335 -8.82 -20.04 12.50
CA ALA A 335 -9.74 -18.99 12.08
C ALA A 335 -11.01 -19.01 12.97
N GLY A 336 -11.04 -18.13 13.97
CA GLY A 336 -12.08 -17.98 15.00
C GLY A 336 -11.53 -18.05 16.44
N SER A 337 -12.06 -17.22 17.35
CA SER A 337 -11.62 -17.15 18.75
C SER A 337 -12.07 -18.38 19.56
N LEU A 338 -11.14 -19.06 20.23
CA LEU A 338 -11.40 -20.16 21.15
C LEU A 338 -11.34 -19.66 22.61
N LEU A 339 -12.43 -19.79 23.34
CA LEU A 339 -12.45 -19.61 24.81
C LEU A 339 -11.91 -20.89 25.47
N VAL A 340 -10.78 -20.79 26.15
CA VAL A 340 -10.16 -21.88 26.90
C VAL A 340 -10.52 -21.74 28.39
N PRO A 341 -11.18 -22.71 29.04
CA PRO A 341 -11.31 -22.71 30.49
C PRO A 341 -9.96 -23.09 31.11
N THR A 342 -9.59 -22.43 32.21
CA THR A 342 -8.37 -22.73 32.97
C THR A 342 -8.40 -24.17 33.50
N SER A 343 -7.54 -25.04 32.95
CA SER A 343 -7.34 -26.42 33.42
C SER A 343 -5.87 -26.80 33.24
N THR A 344 -5.32 -27.55 34.20
CA THR A 344 -3.91 -28.00 34.24
C THR A 344 -3.68 -29.39 33.63
N ALA A 345 -4.63 -29.93 32.87
CA ALA A 345 -4.48 -31.22 32.18
C ALA A 345 -4.42 -31.07 30.64
N PRO A 346 -3.69 -31.95 29.91
CA PRO A 346 -3.60 -31.89 28.46
C PRO A 346 -4.97 -32.10 27.80
N ILE A 347 -5.34 -31.18 26.91
CA ILE A 347 -6.58 -31.23 26.14
C ILE A 347 -6.36 -32.10 24.90
N LYS A 348 -7.13 -33.19 24.80
CA LYS A 348 -7.22 -33.99 23.56
C LYS A 348 -8.30 -33.37 22.66
N LEU A 349 -7.92 -32.92 21.47
CA LEU A 349 -8.88 -32.57 20.42
C LEU A 349 -8.96 -33.73 19.43
N PRO A 350 -9.92 -34.66 19.55
CA PRO A 350 -10.14 -35.65 18.52
C PRO A 350 -10.89 -35.00 17.36
N PHE A 351 -10.34 -35.07 16.15
CA PHE A 351 -11.17 -35.03 14.94
C PHE A 351 -11.03 -36.36 14.22
N ARG A 352 -12.16 -36.90 13.77
CA ARG A 352 -12.22 -38.02 12.81
C ARG A 352 -13.08 -37.57 11.64
N LEU A 353 -12.57 -37.76 10.43
CA LEU A 353 -13.38 -37.74 9.22
C LEU A 353 -13.67 -39.21 8.85
N SER A 354 -14.93 -39.64 8.96
CA SER A 354 -15.36 -40.98 8.53
C SER A 354 -16.50 -40.86 7.54
N LEU A 355 -16.28 -41.34 6.32
CA LEU A 355 -17.31 -41.55 5.30
C LEU A 355 -17.93 -42.95 5.52
N GLY A 356 -19.13 -42.98 6.12
CA GLY A 356 -19.97 -44.16 6.36
C GLY A 356 -19.59 -44.99 7.60
N SER A 357 -20.47 -45.65 8.36
CA SER A 357 -21.94 -45.56 8.49
C SER A 357 -22.30 -45.78 9.97
N ALA A 358 -22.23 -44.71 10.78
CA ALA A 358 -22.95 -44.52 12.04
C ALA A 358 -22.68 -43.10 12.52
N THR A 359 -23.74 -42.30 12.67
CA THR A 359 -23.69 -40.84 12.72
C THR A 359 -24.15 -40.32 14.08
N VAL A 360 -23.39 -39.42 14.70
CA VAL A 360 -23.93 -38.45 15.68
C VAL A 360 -23.62 -37.07 15.13
N SER A 361 -24.66 -36.28 14.87
CA SER A 361 -24.60 -35.04 14.09
C SER A 361 -25.20 -33.86 14.85
N TRP A 362 -24.54 -32.70 14.78
CA TRP A 362 -25.10 -31.40 15.16
C TRP A 362 -25.33 -30.59 13.88
N LYS A 363 -26.50 -29.95 13.75
CA LYS A 363 -26.81 -29.08 12.61
C LYS A 363 -26.28 -27.68 12.89
N VAL A 364 -25.23 -27.29 12.17
CA VAL A 364 -24.85 -25.88 12.00
C VAL A 364 -25.25 -25.51 10.56
N PRO A 365 -26.11 -24.51 10.34
CA PRO A 365 -26.40 -24.05 8.99
C PRO A 365 -25.13 -23.42 8.40
N LEU A 366 -24.68 -24.00 7.30
CA LEU A 366 -23.50 -23.56 6.57
C LEU A 366 -23.97 -22.86 5.29
N VAL A 367 -23.39 -21.70 5.02
CA VAL A 367 -23.64 -20.94 3.78
C VAL A 367 -22.36 -20.98 2.96
N LEU A 368 -22.47 -21.41 1.71
CA LEU A 368 -21.37 -21.44 0.76
C LEU A 368 -21.34 -20.12 -0.02
N CYS A 369 -20.19 -19.44 -0.03
CA CYS A 369 -19.98 -18.27 -0.87
C CYS A 369 -18.64 -18.43 -1.60
N GLY A 370 -18.68 -18.74 -2.90
CA GLY A 370 -17.49 -19.12 -3.66
C GLY A 370 -16.87 -20.44 -3.17
N THR A 371 -15.54 -20.46 -2.96
CA THR A 371 -14.81 -21.62 -2.43
C THR A 371 -14.73 -21.65 -0.90
N THR A 372 -15.36 -20.69 -0.23
CA THR A 372 -15.28 -20.52 1.22
C THR A 372 -16.62 -20.87 1.88
N LEU A 373 -16.55 -21.66 2.95
CA LEU A 373 -17.69 -22.17 3.70
C LEU A 373 -17.83 -21.38 5.00
N TYR A 374 -18.96 -20.71 5.19
CA TYR A 374 -19.23 -19.88 6.37
C TYR A 374 -20.23 -20.58 7.29
N ALA A 375 -20.03 -20.49 8.61
CA ALA A 375 -21.00 -20.94 9.60
C ALA A 375 -21.81 -19.73 10.10
N GLN A 376 -23.14 -19.79 10.00
CA GLN A 376 -24.01 -18.68 10.43
C GLN A 376 -24.38 -18.84 11.91
N ALA A 377 -24.17 -17.80 12.72
CA ALA A 377 -24.62 -17.79 14.11
C ALA A 377 -26.14 -17.54 14.18
N ALA A 378 -26.88 -18.43 14.87
CA ALA A 378 -28.25 -18.17 15.29
C ALA A 378 -28.24 -17.71 16.75
N ALA A 379 -28.87 -16.58 17.04
CA ALA A 379 -29.07 -16.12 18.41
C ALA A 379 -30.14 -16.98 19.10
N SER A 380 -29.87 -17.42 20.33
CA SER A 380 -30.90 -17.96 21.20
C SER A 380 -30.75 -17.40 22.62
N ASP A 381 -31.87 -16.86 23.11
CA ASP A 381 -32.13 -16.44 24.49
C ASP A 381 -31.71 -17.47 25.55
N ALA A 382 -31.25 -17.00 26.72
CA ALA A 382 -31.80 -17.36 28.05
C ALA A 382 -30.94 -16.84 29.24
N SER A 383 -31.51 -15.86 29.96
CA SER A 383 -31.70 -15.77 31.42
C SER A 383 -30.63 -16.23 32.45
N GLN A 384 -30.15 -15.22 33.22
CA GLN A 384 -30.03 -15.15 34.70
C GLN A 384 -28.82 -15.81 35.43
N PRO A 385 -28.43 -15.32 36.65
CA PRO A 385 -27.07 -14.88 36.99
C PRO A 385 -26.43 -15.61 38.18
N LEU A 386 -25.13 -15.38 38.42
CA LEU A 386 -24.36 -15.48 39.70
C LEU A 386 -22.93 -14.99 39.37
N GLY A 387 -22.15 -14.22 40.12
CA GLY A 387 -22.20 -13.70 41.48
C GLY A 387 -20.74 -13.50 41.97
N ARG A 388 -20.37 -12.24 42.28
CA ARG A 388 -19.19 -11.75 43.05
C ARG A 388 -17.77 -11.69 42.41
N SER A 389 -17.42 -10.44 42.10
CA SER A 389 -16.15 -9.67 42.19
C SER A 389 -14.89 -10.36 42.75
N LEU A 390 -13.78 -10.22 42.01
CA LEU A 390 -12.53 -9.63 42.54
C LEU A 390 -11.76 -8.88 41.42
N THR A 391 -11.15 -7.80 41.87
CA THR A 391 -10.56 -6.61 41.25
C THR A 391 -9.26 -6.82 40.45
N ASN A 392 -9.27 -6.41 39.17
CA ASN A 392 -8.32 -5.47 38.52
C ASN A 392 -8.81 -5.27 37.07
N GLY A 393 -9.42 -4.12 36.80
CA GLY A 393 -10.42 -3.97 35.74
C GLY A 393 -9.94 -3.53 34.36
N LEU A 394 -10.79 -3.80 33.37
CA LEU A 394 -11.30 -2.79 32.45
C LEU A 394 -12.76 -3.13 32.12
N VAL A 395 -13.65 -2.14 32.25
CA VAL A 395 -15.09 -2.20 31.96
C VAL A 395 -15.30 -1.84 30.49
N LEU A 396 -16.16 -2.58 29.77
CA LEU A 396 -16.78 -2.07 28.55
C LEU A 396 -18.29 -2.33 28.60
N ALA A 397 -19.03 -1.25 28.84
CA ALA A 397 -20.47 -1.20 28.64
C ALA A 397 -20.74 -0.82 27.18
N ILE A 398 -21.60 -1.56 26.50
CA ILE A 398 -22.15 -1.17 25.20
C ILE A 398 -23.66 -1.00 25.41
N GLY A 399 -24.08 0.25 25.53
CA GLY A 399 -25.50 0.63 25.49
C GLY A 399 -26.02 0.66 24.05
N ARG A 400 -27.34 0.71 23.92
CA ARG A 400 -27.95 1.50 22.85
C ARG A 400 -27.73 2.98 23.11
#